data_AF-A0A7S1TSW2-F1
#
_entry.id   AF-A0A7S1TSW2-F1
#
_cell.length_a   1.000
_cell.length_b   1.000
_cell.length_c   1.000
_cell.angle_alpha   90.00
_cell.angle_beta   90.00
_cell.angle_gamma   90.00
#
_symmetry.space_group_name_H-M   'P 1'
#
loop_
_entity.id
_entity.type
_entity.pdbx_description
1 polymer ?
#
loop_
_entity_poly.entity_id
_entity_poly.type
_entity_poly.pdbx_seq_one_letter_code
_entity_poly.pdbx_strand_id
1 'polypeptide(L)'
;TVVEFISYEGEMTAADGPAAGMTSVDIGIAQSYQTPVGESLQRTGSICAPASWVSAPRTRGAINYMQYIEVCVLSIPDLFFNEFHYNDIGVDDGEFIEVAGNINTDLTDWSIALYNGNDDQVYDTVSLTGCALSNEVMGVGFYVVGFPTNGIQNGAPDGIALV
;
A
#
# COMPACT_ATOMS: atom_id res chain seq x y z
N THR A 1 -0.91 -16.06 1.64
CA THR A 1 -2.30 -16.05 1.11
C THR A 1 -2.65 -14.60 0.92
N VAL A 2 -3.38 -14.21 -0.13
CA VAL A 2 -3.67 -12.78 -0.31
C VAL A 2 -4.49 -12.24 0.87
N VAL A 3 -3.90 -11.27 1.57
CA VAL A 3 -4.50 -10.54 2.70
C VAL A 3 -5.27 -9.33 2.20
N GLU A 4 -4.71 -8.65 1.21
CA GLU A 4 -5.29 -7.46 0.62
C GLU A 4 -4.91 -7.39 -0.86
N PHE A 5 -5.87 -7.04 -1.72
CA PHE A 5 -5.63 -6.74 -3.12
C PHE A 5 -6.37 -5.46 -3.47
N ILE A 6 -5.62 -4.39 -3.67
CA ILE A 6 -6.14 -3.07 -4.02
C ILE A 6 -5.63 -2.63 -5.38
N SER A 7 -6.37 -1.76 -6.02
CA SER A 7 -6.03 -1.13 -7.29
C SER A 7 -6.26 0.36 -7.22
N TYR A 8 -5.62 1.08 -8.14
CA TYR A 8 -5.83 2.51 -8.36
C TYR A 8 -6.23 2.72 -9.81
N GLU A 9 -6.94 3.83 -10.07
CA GLU A 9 -7.47 4.19 -11.40
C GLU A 9 -8.53 3.22 -11.97
N GLY A 10 -9.15 2.39 -11.12
CA GLY A 10 -10.22 1.47 -11.48
C GLY A 10 -10.05 0.09 -10.85
N GLU A 11 -10.91 -0.86 -11.21
CA GLU A 11 -10.89 -2.23 -10.71
C GLU A 11 -10.27 -3.19 -11.74
N MET A 12 -9.46 -4.15 -11.29
CA MET A 12 -8.90 -5.24 -12.10
C MET A 12 -9.21 -6.62 -11.53
N THR A 13 -9.06 -7.66 -12.34
CA THR A 13 -9.07 -9.05 -11.88
C THR A 13 -7.78 -9.73 -12.31
N ALA A 14 -6.94 -10.11 -11.35
CA ALA A 14 -5.62 -10.65 -11.64
C ALA A 14 -5.70 -11.92 -12.49
N ALA A 15 -4.96 -11.96 -13.60
CA ALA A 15 -4.86 -13.11 -14.48
C ALA A 15 -3.94 -14.20 -13.92
N ASP A 16 -2.92 -13.81 -13.14
CA ASP A 16 -1.93 -14.72 -12.56
C ASP A 16 -1.41 -14.27 -11.18
N GLY A 17 -0.29 -14.86 -10.75
CA GLY A 17 0.34 -14.56 -9.47
C GLY A 17 -0.49 -14.97 -8.25
N PRO A 18 -0.12 -14.48 -7.05
CA PRO A 18 -0.79 -14.84 -5.81
C PRO A 18 -2.29 -14.50 -5.74
N ALA A 19 -2.70 -13.43 -6.43
CA ALA A 19 -4.08 -12.97 -6.51
C ALA A 19 -4.85 -13.51 -7.73
N ALA A 20 -4.33 -14.50 -8.47
CA ALA A 20 -4.98 -15.04 -9.66
C ALA A 20 -6.48 -15.36 -9.45
N GLY A 21 -7.33 -14.76 -10.28
CA GLY A 21 -8.78 -14.88 -10.23
C GLY A 21 -9.48 -14.04 -9.15
N MET A 22 -8.74 -13.28 -8.33
CA MET A 22 -9.29 -12.31 -7.39
C MET A 22 -9.52 -10.98 -8.08
N THR A 23 -10.64 -10.34 -7.76
CA THR A 23 -10.93 -8.97 -8.14
C THR A 23 -10.38 -8.02 -7.07
N SER A 24 -9.63 -7.01 -7.48
CA SER A 24 -9.08 -5.97 -6.61
C SER A 24 -10.18 -5.10 -6.00
N VAL A 25 -9.89 -4.39 -4.91
CA VAL A 25 -10.71 -3.27 -4.46
C VAL A 25 -10.08 -1.96 -4.96
N ASP A 26 -10.80 -1.24 -5.83
CA ASP A 26 -10.40 0.12 -6.23
C ASP A 26 -10.44 1.07 -5.02
N ILE A 27 -9.33 1.77 -4.77
CA ILE A 27 -9.23 2.73 -3.66
C ILE A 27 -10.00 4.03 -3.94
N GLY A 28 -10.42 4.26 -5.19
CA GLY A 28 -11.28 5.37 -5.61
C GLY A 28 -10.58 6.73 -5.72
N ILE A 29 -9.26 6.77 -5.55
CA ILE A 29 -8.40 7.94 -5.79
C ILE A 29 -7.12 7.52 -6.52
N ALA A 30 -6.47 8.46 -7.18
CA ALA A 30 -5.28 8.22 -7.99
C ALA A 30 -4.30 9.39 -7.91
N GLN A 31 -3.03 9.10 -8.12
CA GLN A 31 -2.03 10.11 -8.47
C GLN A 31 -2.02 10.30 -9.99
N SER A 32 -1.50 11.44 -10.43
CA SER A 32 -1.44 11.78 -11.86
C SER A 32 -0.18 12.61 -12.12
N TYR A 33 0.07 12.92 -13.39
CA TYR A 33 1.10 13.86 -13.83
C TYR A 33 0.92 15.30 -13.28
N GLN A 34 -0.12 15.56 -12.48
CA GLN A 34 -0.37 16.82 -11.77
C GLN A 34 -0.24 16.69 -10.25
N THR A 35 0.07 15.51 -9.72
CA THR A 35 0.28 15.28 -8.29
C THR A 35 1.56 15.96 -7.84
N PRO A 36 1.52 16.90 -6.86
CA PRO A 36 2.72 17.56 -6.37
C PRO A 36 3.77 16.57 -5.85
N VAL A 37 5.04 16.86 -6.15
CA VAL A 37 6.17 16.10 -5.60
C VAL A 37 6.09 16.10 -4.07
N GLY A 38 6.13 14.91 -3.48
CA GLY A 38 6.05 14.70 -2.04
C GLY A 38 4.66 14.37 -1.49
N GLU A 39 3.66 14.24 -2.36
CA GLU A 39 2.36 13.67 -2.02
C GLU A 39 2.36 12.15 -2.17
N SER A 40 1.47 11.48 -1.42
CA SER A 40 1.22 10.04 -1.47
C SER A 40 -0.26 9.76 -1.27
N LEU A 41 -0.69 8.56 -1.66
CA LEU A 41 -2.00 8.04 -1.32
C LEU A 41 -1.92 7.35 0.04
N GLN A 42 -2.74 7.82 0.98
CA GLN A 42 -2.67 7.45 2.40
C GLN A 42 -4.01 6.93 2.88
N ARG A 43 -4.01 5.83 3.65
CA ARG A 43 -5.16 5.47 4.46
C ARG A 43 -5.39 6.51 5.55
N THR A 44 -6.64 6.90 5.77
CA THR A 44 -7.03 7.90 6.79
C THR A 44 -8.13 7.37 7.71
N GLY A 45 -8.40 8.06 8.82
CA GLY A 45 -9.36 7.64 9.83
C GLY A 45 -8.81 6.63 10.84
N SER A 46 -9.67 5.74 11.36
CA SER A 46 -9.28 4.78 12.40
C SER A 46 -8.32 3.71 11.86
N ILE A 47 -7.18 3.50 12.53
CA ILE A 47 -6.23 2.44 12.18
C ILE A 47 -6.76 1.02 12.40
N CYS A 48 -7.81 0.87 13.23
CA CYS A 48 -8.40 -0.45 13.52
C CYS A 48 -9.28 -0.96 12.38
N ALA A 49 -9.79 -0.06 11.53
CA ALA A 49 -10.65 -0.38 10.39
C ALA A 49 -10.37 0.62 9.26
N PRO A 50 -9.13 0.66 8.76
CA PRO A 50 -8.76 1.70 7.82
C PRO A 50 -9.39 1.31 6.47
N ALA A 51 -10.19 2.22 5.89
CA ALA A 51 -10.98 1.93 4.68
C ALA A 51 -10.94 3.08 3.66
N SER A 52 -10.73 4.31 4.12
CA SER A 52 -10.72 5.50 3.28
C SER A 52 -9.30 5.88 2.90
N TRP A 53 -9.16 6.43 1.68
CA TRP A 53 -7.90 6.93 1.15
C TRP A 53 -7.95 8.44 0.93
N VAL A 54 -6.81 9.10 1.03
CA VAL A 54 -6.62 10.54 0.75
C VAL A 54 -5.27 10.77 0.05
N SER A 55 -5.17 11.80 -0.79
CA SER A 55 -3.87 12.34 -1.21
C SER A 55 -3.43 13.39 -0.21
N ALA A 56 -2.25 13.20 0.39
CA ALA A 56 -1.67 14.15 1.35
C ALA A 56 -0.14 14.12 1.30
N PRO A 57 0.56 15.09 1.93
CA PRO A 57 2.01 15.07 2.07
C PRO A 57 2.48 13.78 2.75
N ARG A 58 3.47 13.11 2.17
CA ARG A 58 3.91 11.77 2.58
C ARG A 58 4.37 11.67 4.03
N THR A 59 4.05 10.55 4.67
CA THR A 59 4.21 10.28 6.11
C THR A 59 4.97 8.98 6.40
N ARG A 60 5.90 8.60 5.52
CA ARG A 60 6.75 7.39 5.66
C ARG A 60 7.22 7.12 7.09
N GLY A 61 6.91 5.94 7.59
CA GLY A 61 7.27 5.46 8.92
C GLY A 61 6.47 6.11 10.05
N ALA A 62 5.38 6.83 9.75
CA ALA A 62 4.60 7.58 10.71
C ALA A 62 3.09 7.49 10.40
N ILE A 63 2.28 8.01 11.34
CA ILE A 63 0.83 8.07 11.17
C ILE A 63 0.47 9.01 10.02
N ASN A 64 -0.45 8.54 9.18
CA ASN A 64 -0.96 9.27 8.03
C ASN A 64 -1.80 10.50 8.40
N TYR A 65 -2.04 11.34 7.40
CA TYR A 65 -2.90 12.52 7.52
C TYR A 65 -4.30 12.16 8.02
N MET A 66 -4.66 12.73 9.18
CA MET A 66 -5.94 12.48 9.88
C MET A 66 -6.21 11.00 10.24
N GLN A 67 -5.18 10.15 10.22
CA GLN A 67 -5.28 8.82 10.77
C GLN A 67 -5.14 8.88 12.30
N TYR A 68 -5.90 8.04 13.01
CA TYR A 68 -5.93 8.05 14.45
C TYR A 68 -6.15 6.63 15.01
N ILE A 69 -5.82 6.48 16.28
CA ILE A 69 -5.98 5.22 17.02
C ILE A 69 -7.17 5.39 17.94
N GLU A 70 -8.31 4.80 17.57
CA GLU A 70 -9.37 4.55 18.53
C GLU A 70 -8.95 3.39 19.45
N VAL A 71 -9.52 3.30 20.65
CA VAL A 71 -9.40 2.06 21.43
C VAL A 71 -10.02 0.95 20.59
N CYS A 72 -9.15 0.19 19.94
CA CYS A 72 -9.51 -0.88 19.04
C CYS A 72 -10.23 -1.98 19.85
N VAL A 73 -11.56 -1.89 19.95
CA VAL A 73 -12.40 -2.99 20.46
C VAL A 73 -12.51 -4.13 19.44
N LEU A 74 -11.94 -3.91 18.24
CA LEU A 74 -11.73 -4.85 17.15
C LEU A 74 -10.22 -5.00 17.00
N SER A 75 -9.68 -6.21 16.87
CA SER A 75 -8.23 -6.42 16.67
C SER A 75 -7.72 -5.62 15.46
N ILE A 76 -6.57 -4.95 15.60
CA ILE A 76 -5.87 -4.33 14.46
C ILE A 76 -5.57 -5.43 13.43
N PRO A 77 -5.76 -5.19 12.11
CA PRO A 77 -5.36 -6.15 11.09
C PRO A 77 -3.87 -6.52 11.23
N ASP A 78 -3.53 -7.78 10.94
CA ASP A 78 -2.17 -8.28 11.15
C ASP A 78 -1.13 -7.50 10.33
N LEU A 79 -1.48 -7.14 9.09
CA LEU A 79 -0.73 -6.27 8.18
C LEU A 79 -1.67 -5.75 7.07
N PHE A 80 -1.52 -4.50 6.63
CA PHE A 80 -2.31 -3.89 5.54
C PHE A 80 -1.53 -2.78 4.84
N PHE A 81 -1.92 -2.40 3.62
CA PHE A 81 -1.33 -1.25 2.91
C PHE A 81 -1.74 0.06 3.58
N ASN A 82 -0.78 0.87 3.99
CA ASN A 82 -1.03 2.12 4.72
C ASN A 82 -0.84 3.35 3.84
N GLU A 83 0.22 3.39 3.04
CA GLU A 83 0.60 4.55 2.24
C GLU A 83 1.39 4.11 1.01
N PHE A 84 1.18 4.72 -0.14
CA PHE A 84 2.04 4.48 -1.32
C PHE A 84 2.12 5.68 -2.25
N HIS A 85 3.15 5.69 -3.09
CA HIS A 85 3.40 6.72 -4.09
C HIS A 85 3.94 6.09 -5.37
N TYR A 86 3.31 6.41 -6.50
CA TYR A 86 3.62 5.87 -7.81
C TYR A 86 3.69 6.94 -8.93
N ASN A 87 3.12 8.14 -8.74
CA ASN A 87 3.10 9.18 -9.79
C ASN A 87 3.27 10.60 -9.24
N ASP A 88 4.06 11.44 -9.92
CA ASP A 88 4.18 12.88 -9.64
C ASP A 88 4.20 13.80 -10.88
N ILE A 89 4.22 15.11 -10.62
CA ILE A 89 4.62 16.11 -11.61
C ILE A 89 6.08 15.86 -12.00
N GLY A 90 6.26 15.33 -13.19
CA GLY A 90 7.57 15.28 -13.85
C GLY A 90 8.08 13.86 -13.99
N VAL A 91 8.86 13.41 -13.00
CA VAL A 91 9.54 12.11 -13.03
C VAL A 91 9.18 11.42 -11.75
N ASP A 92 8.56 10.25 -11.87
CA ASP A 92 8.09 9.44 -10.75
C ASP A 92 9.26 8.97 -9.86
N ASP A 93 9.68 9.86 -8.94
CA ASP A 93 10.87 9.70 -8.12
C ASP A 93 10.54 9.52 -6.63
N GLY A 94 11.26 8.60 -6.01
CA GLY A 94 11.02 8.23 -4.63
C GLY A 94 9.71 7.49 -4.42
N GLU A 95 9.30 6.67 -5.39
CA GLU A 95 8.20 5.71 -5.25
C GLU A 95 8.41 4.77 -4.06
N PHE A 96 7.31 4.41 -3.40
CA PHE A 96 7.33 3.53 -2.24
C PHE A 96 5.96 2.91 -1.98
N ILE A 97 5.98 1.80 -1.25
CA ILE A 97 4.80 1.22 -0.61
C ILE A 97 5.12 1.03 0.87
N GLU A 98 4.18 1.41 1.72
CA GLU A 98 4.22 1.24 3.15
C GLU A 98 3.08 0.32 3.60
N VAL A 99 3.43 -0.62 4.47
CA VAL A 99 2.47 -1.42 5.22
C VAL A 99 2.48 -1.05 6.70
N ALA A 100 1.34 -1.19 7.35
CA ALA A 100 1.19 -1.01 8.79
C ALA A 100 0.54 -2.25 9.42
N GLY A 101 0.84 -2.48 10.70
CA GLY A 101 0.32 -3.64 11.43
C GLY A 101 0.66 -3.60 12.91
N ASN A 102 0.27 -4.65 13.64
CA ASN A 102 0.62 -4.78 15.05
C ASN A 102 2.15 -4.75 15.24
N ILE A 103 2.60 -4.12 16.33
CA ILE A 103 3.97 -4.30 16.81
C ILE A 103 4.26 -5.80 16.95
N ASN A 104 5.47 -6.17 16.55
CA ASN A 104 6.01 -7.51 16.56
C ASN A 104 5.43 -8.46 15.50
N THR A 105 4.65 -7.96 14.53
CA THR A 105 4.35 -8.76 13.33
C THR A 105 5.67 -9.08 12.63
N ASP A 106 6.02 -10.37 12.60
CA ASP A 106 7.16 -10.89 11.86
C ASP A 106 6.82 -10.88 10.36
N LEU A 107 7.66 -10.19 9.58
CA LEU A 107 7.46 -10.05 8.14
C LEU A 107 8.10 -11.19 7.34
N THR A 108 8.69 -12.18 8.00
CA THR A 108 9.20 -13.38 7.34
C THR A 108 8.12 -14.00 6.44
N ASP A 109 8.49 -14.28 5.19
CA ASP A 109 7.64 -14.84 4.13
C ASP A 109 6.50 -13.95 3.61
N TRP A 110 6.35 -12.72 4.11
CA TRP A 110 5.43 -11.75 3.52
C TRP A 110 5.98 -11.18 2.21
N SER A 111 5.07 -10.81 1.30
CA SER A 111 5.46 -10.14 0.06
C SER A 111 4.40 -9.17 -0.47
N ILE A 112 4.85 -8.26 -1.31
CA ILE A 112 4.01 -7.37 -2.12
C ILE A 112 4.17 -7.80 -3.57
N ALA A 113 3.07 -8.16 -4.24
CA ALA A 113 3.04 -8.43 -5.67
C ALA A 113 2.42 -7.23 -6.41
N LEU A 114 3.09 -6.77 -7.48
CA LEU A 114 2.63 -5.65 -8.31
C LEU A 114 2.02 -6.18 -9.61
N TYR A 115 0.85 -5.65 -9.97
CA TYR A 115 0.02 -6.10 -11.08
C TYR A 115 -0.14 -5.00 -12.12
N ASN A 116 -0.01 -5.38 -13.39
CA ASN A 116 -0.10 -4.51 -14.55
C ASN A 116 -1.54 -4.52 -15.11
N GLY A 117 -2.15 -3.36 -15.24
CA GLY A 117 -3.52 -3.18 -15.74
C GLY A 117 -3.70 -3.44 -17.23
N ASN A 118 -2.62 -3.53 -18.00
CA ASN A 118 -2.72 -3.80 -19.44
C ASN A 118 -3.01 -5.28 -19.75
N ASP A 119 -2.52 -6.20 -18.92
CA ASP A 119 -2.67 -7.64 -19.13
C ASP A 119 -3.10 -8.41 -17.87
N ASP A 120 -3.38 -7.69 -16.79
CA ASP A 120 -3.78 -8.21 -15.47
C ASP A 120 -2.73 -9.14 -14.83
N GLN A 121 -1.47 -9.12 -15.28
CA GLN A 121 -0.41 -10.02 -14.80
C GLN A 121 0.49 -9.37 -13.74
N VAL A 122 1.07 -10.21 -12.90
CA VAL A 122 2.12 -9.82 -11.96
C VAL A 122 3.40 -9.47 -12.73
N TYR A 123 3.95 -8.28 -12.52
CA TYR A 123 5.20 -7.86 -13.15
C TYR A 123 6.39 -7.81 -12.18
N ASP A 124 6.12 -7.70 -10.88
CA ASP A 124 7.16 -7.78 -9.85
C ASP A 124 6.61 -8.35 -8.54
N THR A 125 7.49 -8.88 -7.70
CA THR A 125 7.16 -9.33 -6.35
C THR A 125 8.32 -9.04 -5.40
N VAL A 126 8.04 -8.22 -4.38
CA VAL A 126 9.01 -7.81 -3.37
C VAL A 126 8.75 -8.54 -2.07
N SER A 127 9.73 -9.30 -1.59
CA SER A 127 9.67 -9.88 -0.24
C SER A 127 9.82 -8.80 0.81
N LEU A 128 8.91 -8.78 1.78
CA LEU A 128 9.12 -8.05 3.02
C LEU A 128 10.07 -8.92 3.86
N THR A 129 11.25 -8.43 4.16
CA THR A 129 12.23 -9.20 4.93
C THR A 129 12.74 -8.34 6.06
N GLY A 130 12.65 -8.84 7.29
CA GLY A 130 13.20 -8.11 8.41
C GLY A 130 12.43 -8.38 9.68
N CYS A 131 13.07 -8.00 10.80
CA CYS A 131 12.53 -8.16 12.13
C CYS A 131 11.10 -7.65 12.28
N ALA A 132 10.46 -8.16 13.31
CA ALA A 132 9.16 -7.76 13.80
C ALA A 132 8.93 -6.23 13.77
N LEU A 133 7.77 -5.77 13.28
CA LEU A 133 7.41 -4.34 13.25
C LEU A 133 7.67 -3.67 14.61
N SER A 134 8.36 -2.53 14.63
CA SER A 134 8.60 -1.74 15.84
C SER A 134 7.35 -0.98 16.27
N ASN A 135 7.25 -0.62 17.54
CA ASN A 135 6.17 0.25 18.00
C ASN A 135 6.55 1.70 17.73
N GLU A 136 5.99 2.23 16.66
CA GLU A 136 6.13 3.63 16.28
C GLU A 136 5.03 4.48 16.91
N VAL A 137 3.78 3.97 16.94
CA VAL A 137 2.65 4.68 17.57
C VAL A 137 1.69 3.72 18.27
N MET A 138 1.63 3.80 19.60
CA MET A 138 0.65 3.12 20.47
C MET A 138 0.39 1.63 20.16
N GLY A 139 1.43 0.89 19.77
CA GLY A 139 1.35 -0.54 19.45
C GLY A 139 1.26 -0.86 17.96
N VAL A 140 1.37 0.14 17.09
CA VAL A 140 1.41 -0.01 15.63
C VAL A 140 2.80 0.31 15.10
N GLY A 141 3.24 -0.47 14.13
CA GLY A 141 4.47 -0.26 13.38
C GLY A 141 4.23 -0.11 11.89
N PHE A 142 5.24 0.44 11.21
CA PHE A 142 5.24 0.70 9.77
C PHE A 142 6.47 0.05 9.13
N TYR A 143 6.32 -0.42 7.89
CA TYR A 143 7.43 -0.92 7.09
C TYR A 143 7.35 -0.35 5.68
N VAL A 144 8.42 0.32 5.26
CA VAL A 144 8.50 1.05 3.98
C VAL A 144 9.40 0.30 3.02
N VAL A 145 8.87 -0.03 1.84
CA VAL A 145 9.60 -0.54 0.69
C VAL A 145 9.78 0.60 -0.31
N GLY A 146 11.03 0.97 -0.59
CA GLY A 146 11.33 1.92 -1.66
C GLY A 146 11.52 1.22 -3.01
N PHE A 147 11.08 1.87 -4.08
CA PHE A 147 11.23 1.39 -5.45
C PHE A 147 12.18 2.30 -6.23
N PRO A 148 12.85 1.80 -7.27
CA PRO A 148 13.56 2.66 -8.22
C PRO A 148 12.56 3.60 -8.92
N THR A 149 13.05 4.68 -9.53
CA THR A 149 12.24 5.58 -10.37
C THR A 149 11.50 4.80 -11.47
N ASN A 150 10.19 4.99 -11.63
CA ASN A 150 9.30 4.19 -12.49
C ASN A 150 9.32 2.68 -12.17
N GLY A 151 9.51 2.31 -10.92
CA GLY A 151 9.45 0.94 -10.42
C GLY A 151 8.01 0.47 -10.16
N ILE A 152 7.11 1.39 -9.84
CA ILE A 152 5.67 1.17 -9.76
C ILE A 152 5.02 1.76 -11.02
N GLN A 153 4.18 0.97 -11.68
CA GLN A 153 3.54 1.40 -12.92
C GLN A 153 2.46 2.47 -12.68
N ASN A 154 2.21 3.24 -13.74
CA ASN A 154 1.11 4.19 -13.85
C ASN A 154 0.07 3.56 -14.79
N GLY A 155 -1.04 3.05 -14.26
CA GLY A 155 -1.98 2.30 -15.08
C GLY A 155 -3.39 2.31 -14.54
N ALA A 156 -4.33 2.36 -15.49
CA ALA A 156 -5.76 2.31 -15.25
C ALA A 156 -6.34 0.95 -15.68
N PRO A 157 -6.46 -0.04 -14.77
CA PRO A 157 -5.98 -0.03 -13.38
C PRO A 157 -4.78 -0.94 -13.13
N ASP A 158 -3.76 -0.43 -12.49
CA ASP A 158 -2.71 -1.24 -11.87
C ASP A 158 -3.10 -1.63 -10.43
N GLY A 159 -2.48 -2.69 -9.91
CA GLY A 159 -2.85 -3.26 -8.62
C GLY A 159 -1.66 -3.68 -7.77
N ILE A 160 -1.88 -3.76 -6.46
CA ILE A 160 -0.92 -4.27 -5.49
C ILE A 160 -1.59 -5.27 -4.55
N ALA A 161 -0.95 -6.43 -4.37
CA ALA A 161 -1.44 -7.48 -3.47
C ALA A 161 -0.44 -7.73 -2.34
N LEU A 162 -0.95 -7.83 -1.12
CA LEU A 162 -0.21 -8.24 0.07
C LEU A 162 -0.46 -9.72 0.34
N VAL A 163 0.61 -10.52 0.48
CA VAL A 163 0.57 -11.99 0.38
C VAL A 163 1.27 -12.69 1.54
#